data_AF-A0A6I9L5H0-F1
#
_entry.id   AF-A0A6I9L5H0-F1
#
_cell.length_a   1.000
_cell.length_b   1.000
_cell.length_c   1.000
_cell.angle_alpha   90.00
_cell.angle_beta   90.00
_cell.angle_gamma   90.00
#
_symmetry.space_group_name_H-M   'P 1'
#
loop_
_entity.id
_entity.type
_entity.pdbx_description
1 polymer ?
#
loop_
_entity_poly.entity_id
_entity_poly.type
_entity_poly.pdbx_seq_one_letter_code
_entity_poly.pdbx_strand_id
1 'polypeptide(L)'
;MWVPALVGVFLAVAKACIFCRLPAHALPSRLARLSSQMEKQWKEWASPDFSAFALDEVTMNKITEKTHRVLRVMEIKRSISSLPSYWQWLQKTKIPQYTREALCAPACRGSTILYNCSTCEGKEASCWPRKRCFPGSYDLRDAKILLLSIFGIVLLLGALSLQVEYRHLQAKDS
;
A
#
# COMPACT_ATOMS: atom_id res chain seq x y z
N MET A 1 6.79 -55.64 9.83
CA MET A 1 6.17 -54.38 10.29
C MET A 1 6.76 -53.25 9.48
N TRP A 2 5.98 -52.64 8.60
CA TRP A 2 6.41 -51.49 7.80
C TRP A 2 5.64 -50.26 8.25
N VAL A 3 6.35 -49.27 8.78
CA VAL A 3 5.86 -47.90 8.93
C VAL A 3 6.91 -47.00 8.29
N PRO A 4 6.64 -46.39 7.12
CA PRO A 4 7.33 -45.17 6.76
C PRO A 4 6.57 -44.02 7.43
N ALA A 5 7.29 -43.32 8.29
CA ALA A 5 6.85 -42.15 9.02
C ALA A 5 6.26 -41.10 8.07
N LEU A 6 4.97 -40.82 8.23
CA LEU A 6 4.31 -39.60 7.76
C LEU A 6 4.83 -38.42 8.59
N VAL A 7 6.03 -37.94 8.27
CA VAL A 7 6.62 -36.77 8.93
C VAL A 7 7.12 -35.81 7.87
N GLY A 8 6.45 -34.66 7.78
CA GLY A 8 7.14 -33.40 7.54
C GLY A 8 7.13 -32.85 6.12
N VAL A 9 6.01 -32.89 5.40
CA VAL A 9 5.82 -31.99 4.24
C VAL A 9 5.06 -30.75 4.71
N PHE A 10 5.71 -29.95 5.58
CA PHE A 10 5.33 -28.55 5.76
C PHE A 10 5.79 -27.80 4.50
N LEU A 11 5.01 -27.94 3.42
CA LEU A 11 5.12 -27.07 2.27
C LEU A 11 4.94 -25.66 2.80
N ALA A 12 5.97 -24.84 2.59
CA ALA A 12 5.93 -23.40 2.70
C ALA A 12 4.79 -22.88 1.81
N VAL A 13 3.55 -22.95 2.30
CA VAL A 13 2.42 -22.25 1.72
C VAL A 13 2.82 -20.79 1.82
N ALA A 14 3.11 -20.22 0.67
CA ALA A 14 3.80 -18.95 0.49
C ALA A 14 3.32 -17.94 1.52
N LYS A 15 4.29 -17.39 2.26
CA LYS A 15 4.17 -16.28 3.21
C LYS A 15 3.50 -15.07 2.53
N ALA A 16 2.19 -15.09 2.43
CA ALA A 16 1.40 -14.07 1.77
C ALA A 16 0.35 -13.56 2.75
N CYS A 17 0.21 -12.23 2.83
CA CYS A 17 -0.71 -11.51 3.73
C CYS A 17 -2.14 -12.09 3.78
N ILE A 18 -2.58 -12.70 2.69
CA ILE A 18 -3.91 -13.30 2.49
C ILE A 18 -4.23 -14.37 3.56
N PHE A 19 -3.19 -15.02 4.12
CA PHE A 19 -3.32 -16.12 5.07
C PHE A 19 -3.22 -15.69 6.53
N CYS A 20 -2.84 -14.44 6.81
CA CYS A 20 -2.47 -14.02 8.16
C CYS A 20 -3.63 -13.82 9.13
N ARG A 21 -4.85 -13.56 8.64
CA ARG A 21 -5.95 -13.18 9.55
C ARG A 21 -7.29 -13.86 9.32
N LEU A 22 -7.38 -14.85 8.45
CA LEU A 22 -8.64 -15.55 8.22
C LEU A 22 -8.38 -17.05 8.03
N PRO A 23 -8.73 -17.91 9.02
CA PRO A 23 -8.94 -19.34 8.76
C PRO A 23 -10.17 -19.57 7.85
N ALA A 24 -10.96 -18.53 7.60
CA ALA A 24 -12.12 -18.60 6.73
C ALA A 24 -11.72 -19.03 5.31
N HIS A 25 -12.53 -19.93 4.74
CA HIS A 25 -12.41 -20.48 3.39
C HIS A 25 -11.26 -21.45 3.13
N ALA A 26 -10.49 -21.83 4.17
CA ALA A 26 -9.43 -22.83 4.10
C ALA A 26 -8.45 -22.60 2.92
N LEU A 27 -8.19 -21.33 2.60
CA LEU A 27 -7.37 -20.92 1.45
C LEU A 27 -5.98 -21.57 1.41
N PRO A 28 -5.24 -21.71 2.54
CA PRO A 28 -3.94 -22.38 2.53
C PRO A 28 -4.05 -23.83 2.01
N SER A 29 -5.05 -24.57 2.48
CA SER A 29 -5.25 -25.98 2.11
C SER A 29 -5.70 -26.16 0.66
N ARG A 30 -6.52 -25.23 0.16
CA ARG A 30 -7.00 -25.23 -1.24
C ARG A 30 -5.87 -24.86 -2.19
N LEU A 31 -5.07 -23.85 -1.82
CA LEU A 31 -3.89 -23.47 -2.60
C LEU A 31 -2.85 -24.58 -2.59
N ALA A 32 -2.62 -25.25 -1.46
CA ALA A 32 -1.73 -26.41 -1.38
C ALA A 32 -2.17 -27.51 -2.35
N ARG A 33 -3.47 -27.83 -2.39
CA ARG A 33 -4.05 -28.81 -3.32
C ARG A 33 -3.92 -28.42 -4.80
N LEU A 34 -4.08 -27.14 -5.11
CA LEU A 34 -3.89 -26.62 -6.47
C LEU A 34 -2.41 -26.61 -6.86
N SER A 35 -1.51 -26.29 -5.92
CA SER A 35 -0.06 -26.27 -6.13
C SER A 35 0.53 -27.66 -6.32
N SER A 36 0.02 -28.69 -5.63
CA SER A 36 0.46 -30.08 -5.83
C SER A 36 0.13 -30.62 -7.22
N GLN A 37 -0.85 -30.03 -7.92
CA GLN A 37 -1.12 -30.35 -9.33
C GLN A 37 -0.12 -29.69 -10.31
N MET A 38 0.64 -28.68 -9.86
CA MET A 38 1.56 -27.88 -10.70
C MET A 38 3.00 -27.86 -10.16
N GLU A 39 3.40 -28.85 -9.35
CA GLU A 39 4.63 -28.81 -8.52
C GLU A 39 5.91 -28.36 -9.29
N LYS A 40 6.05 -28.75 -10.56
CA LYS A 40 7.17 -28.35 -11.42
C LYS A 40 7.15 -26.88 -11.84
N GLN A 41 5.98 -26.32 -12.17
CA GLN A 41 5.86 -24.90 -12.53
C GLN A 41 5.78 -24.02 -11.28
N TRP A 42 5.17 -24.49 -10.19
CA TRP A 42 4.90 -23.71 -8.99
C TRP A 42 6.18 -23.25 -8.26
N LYS A 43 7.22 -24.08 -8.18
CA LYS A 43 8.47 -23.74 -7.46
C LYS A 43 9.16 -22.49 -8.01
N GLU A 44 8.99 -22.18 -9.28
CA GLU A 44 9.59 -21.01 -9.93
C GLU A 44 8.78 -19.72 -9.66
N TRP A 45 7.47 -19.84 -9.39
CA TRP A 45 6.57 -18.71 -9.11
C TRP A 45 6.27 -18.51 -7.62
N ALA A 46 6.57 -19.50 -6.77
CA ALA A 46 6.29 -19.52 -5.33
C ALA A 46 7.35 -18.81 -4.47
N SER A 47 8.33 -18.16 -5.09
CA SER A 47 9.25 -17.22 -4.44
C SER A 47 8.87 -15.73 -4.56
N PRO A 48 7.60 -15.29 -4.46
CA PRO A 48 7.31 -13.88 -4.29
C PRO A 48 7.55 -13.53 -2.82
N ASP A 49 8.58 -12.72 -2.57
CA ASP A 49 8.80 -12.14 -1.26
C ASP A 49 7.73 -11.08 -0.98
N PHE A 50 6.89 -11.34 0.01
CA PHE A 50 5.92 -10.36 0.51
C PHE A 50 6.39 -9.65 1.79
N SER A 51 7.62 -9.91 2.26
CA SER A 51 8.16 -9.36 3.51
C SER A 51 8.20 -7.83 3.55
N ALA A 52 8.34 -7.20 2.38
CA ALA A 52 8.36 -5.75 2.23
C ALA A 52 6.97 -5.09 2.31
N PHE A 53 5.89 -5.89 2.32
CA PHE A 53 4.53 -5.37 2.30
C PHE A 53 3.83 -5.53 3.64
N ALA A 54 2.98 -4.54 3.92
CA ALA A 54 2.14 -4.55 5.09
C ALA A 54 0.78 -3.93 4.75
N LEU A 55 -0.30 -4.52 5.28
CA LEU A 55 -1.68 -4.16 4.97
C LEU A 55 -2.46 -3.92 6.26
N ASP A 56 -3.40 -2.98 6.23
CA ASP A 56 -4.37 -2.79 7.30
C ASP A 56 -5.43 -3.91 7.29
N GLU A 57 -6.17 -4.04 8.38
CA GLU A 57 -7.19 -5.08 8.57
C GLU A 57 -8.26 -5.12 7.46
N VAL A 58 -8.80 -3.96 7.10
CA VAL A 58 -9.91 -3.87 6.14
C VAL A 58 -9.42 -4.30 4.77
N THR A 59 -8.23 -3.86 4.41
CA THR A 59 -7.56 -4.24 3.17
C THR A 59 -7.25 -5.74 3.12
N MET A 60 -6.72 -6.32 4.20
CA MET A 60 -6.46 -7.76 4.25
C MET A 60 -7.74 -8.56 3.97
N ASN A 61 -8.85 -8.22 4.62
CA ASN A 61 -10.14 -8.88 4.40
C ASN A 61 -10.60 -8.79 2.94
N LYS A 62 -10.45 -7.62 2.30
CA LYS A 62 -10.77 -7.44 0.87
C LYS A 62 -9.93 -8.32 -0.03
N ILE A 63 -8.62 -8.43 0.23
CA ILE A 63 -7.74 -9.29 -0.57
C ILE A 63 -8.11 -10.75 -0.36
N THR A 64 -8.31 -11.19 0.87
CA THR A 64 -8.69 -12.57 1.19
C THR A 64 -9.97 -12.98 0.48
N GLU A 65 -11.02 -12.16 0.52
CA GLU A 65 -12.26 -12.42 -0.21
C GLU A 65 -12.07 -12.44 -1.72
N LYS A 66 -11.23 -11.55 -2.26
CA LYS A 66 -10.93 -11.54 -3.71
C LYS A 66 -10.17 -12.81 -4.11
N THR A 67 -9.18 -13.22 -3.35
CA THR A 67 -8.42 -14.46 -3.59
C THR A 67 -9.34 -15.67 -3.50
N HIS A 68 -10.21 -15.70 -2.50
CA HIS A 68 -11.21 -16.76 -2.35
C HIS A 68 -12.05 -16.94 -3.61
N ARG A 69 -12.62 -15.85 -4.14
CA ARG A 69 -13.44 -15.88 -5.36
C ARG A 69 -12.63 -16.35 -6.57
N VAL A 70 -11.40 -15.86 -6.74
CA VAL A 70 -10.54 -16.25 -7.87
C VAL A 70 -10.20 -17.74 -7.82
N LEU A 71 -9.78 -18.25 -6.66
CA LEU A 71 -9.51 -19.68 -6.48
C LEU A 71 -10.76 -20.52 -6.73
N ARG A 72 -11.94 -20.04 -6.33
CA ARG A 72 -13.19 -20.75 -6.59
C ARG A 72 -13.50 -20.88 -8.08
N VAL A 73 -13.25 -19.83 -8.86
CA VAL A 73 -13.40 -19.87 -10.33
C VAL A 73 -12.44 -20.88 -10.95
N MET A 74 -11.20 -20.94 -10.48
CA MET A 74 -10.19 -21.90 -10.97
C MET A 74 -10.58 -23.35 -10.68
N GLU A 75 -11.11 -23.62 -9.48
CA GLU A 75 -11.63 -24.94 -9.11
C GLU A 75 -12.78 -25.36 -10.01
N ILE A 76 -13.75 -24.46 -10.26
CA ILE A 76 -14.91 -24.74 -11.12
C ILE A 76 -14.44 -25.03 -12.55
N LYS A 77 -13.51 -24.24 -13.08
CA LYS A 77 -12.96 -24.41 -14.43
C LYS A 77 -11.95 -25.54 -14.54
N ARG A 78 -11.54 -26.16 -13.41
CA ARG A 78 -10.41 -27.10 -13.31
C ARG A 78 -9.16 -26.61 -14.06
N SER A 79 -8.93 -25.29 -14.03
CA SER A 79 -7.85 -24.65 -14.76
C SER A 79 -7.18 -23.60 -13.89
N ILE A 80 -5.85 -23.73 -13.77
CA ILE A 80 -5.00 -22.95 -12.88
C ILE A 80 -4.12 -21.97 -13.68
N SER A 81 -4.31 -21.90 -15.00
CA SER A 81 -3.49 -21.08 -15.91
C SER A 81 -3.49 -19.58 -15.57
N SER A 82 -4.55 -19.09 -14.93
CA SER A 82 -4.67 -17.68 -14.52
C SER A 82 -4.04 -17.37 -13.15
N LEU A 83 -3.62 -18.39 -12.40
CA LEU A 83 -3.09 -18.22 -11.05
C LEU A 83 -1.76 -17.46 -11.02
N PRO A 84 -0.78 -17.74 -11.91
CA PRO A 84 0.45 -16.96 -11.97
C PRO A 84 0.21 -15.49 -12.29
N SER A 85 -0.64 -15.20 -13.29
CA SER A 85 -0.98 -13.83 -13.68
C SER A 85 -1.69 -13.08 -12.55
N TYR A 86 -2.61 -13.76 -11.86
CA TYR A 86 -3.28 -13.19 -10.68
C TYR A 86 -2.30 -12.88 -9.55
N TRP A 87 -1.36 -13.78 -9.28
CA TRP A 87 -0.38 -13.61 -8.21
C TRP A 87 0.60 -12.48 -8.49
N GLN A 88 1.09 -12.39 -9.74
CA GLN A 88 1.94 -11.28 -10.19
C GLN A 88 1.22 -9.94 -10.09
N TRP A 89 -0.05 -9.87 -10.53
CA TRP A 89 -0.88 -8.68 -10.40
C TRP A 89 -1.08 -8.27 -8.93
N LEU A 90 -1.30 -9.25 -8.05
CA LEU A 90 -1.47 -9.00 -6.63
C LEU A 90 -0.21 -8.38 -6.01
N GLN A 91 0.96 -8.95 -6.29
CA GLN A 91 2.24 -8.49 -5.75
C GLN A 91 2.69 -7.15 -6.33
N LYS A 92 2.65 -6.99 -7.65
CA LYS A 92 3.21 -5.81 -8.33
C LYS A 92 2.28 -4.61 -8.34
N THR A 93 0.97 -4.85 -8.29
CA THR A 93 -0.01 -3.78 -8.48
C THR A 93 -0.85 -3.60 -7.23
N LYS A 94 -1.54 -4.65 -6.78
CA LYS A 94 -2.64 -4.45 -5.83
C LYS A 94 -2.21 -4.24 -4.39
N ILE A 95 -1.22 -5.01 -3.91
CA ILE A 95 -0.66 -4.84 -2.57
C ILE A 95 0.02 -3.48 -2.41
N PRO A 96 0.92 -3.04 -3.32
CA PRO A 96 1.53 -1.71 -3.24
C PRO A 96 0.51 -0.58 -3.27
N GLN A 97 -0.55 -0.71 -4.09
CA GLN A 97 -1.65 0.24 -4.13
C GLN A 97 -2.32 0.35 -2.76
N TYR A 98 -2.69 -0.78 -2.17
CA TYR A 98 -3.38 -0.76 -0.88
C TYR A 98 -2.50 -0.32 0.28
N THR A 99 -1.22 -0.72 0.30
CA THR A 99 -0.27 -0.21 1.28
C THR A 99 -0.17 1.32 1.20
N ARG A 100 -0.17 1.89 -0.01
CA ARG A 100 -0.24 3.35 -0.20
C ARG A 100 -1.56 3.92 0.32
N GLU A 101 -2.70 3.33 -0.04
CA GLU A 101 -4.02 3.79 0.44
C GLU A 101 -4.13 3.76 1.97
N ALA A 102 -3.53 2.76 2.63
CA ALA A 102 -3.53 2.60 4.08
C ALA A 102 -2.59 3.56 4.81
N LEU A 103 -1.43 3.90 4.23
CA LEU A 103 -0.40 4.74 4.85
C LEU A 103 -0.53 6.22 4.50
N CYS A 104 -1.33 6.56 3.51
CA CYS A 104 -1.52 7.93 3.05
C CYS A 104 -2.76 8.58 3.66
N ALA A 105 -2.73 9.90 3.81
CA ALA A 105 -3.92 10.67 4.17
C ALA A 105 -4.98 10.55 3.05
N PRO A 106 -6.29 10.56 3.39
CA PRO A 106 -6.87 10.81 4.71
C PRO A 106 -7.03 9.56 5.60
N ALA A 107 -6.72 8.36 5.09
CA ALA A 107 -6.94 7.10 5.80
C ALA A 107 -6.00 6.97 7.02
N CYS A 108 -4.74 7.35 6.85
CA CYS A 108 -3.76 7.34 7.93
C CYS A 108 -3.70 8.69 8.67
N ARG A 109 -3.86 8.68 10.00
CA ARG A 109 -3.79 9.87 10.86
C ARG A 109 -2.76 9.68 11.99
N GLY A 110 -1.51 10.01 11.72
CA GLY A 110 -0.38 9.82 12.63
C GLY A 110 0.27 8.45 12.48
N SER A 111 -0.44 7.39 12.87
CA SER A 111 -0.03 6.00 12.71
C SER A 111 -1.20 5.10 12.37
N THR A 112 -0.90 3.90 11.88
CA THR A 112 -1.87 2.82 11.68
C THR A 112 -1.22 1.48 11.97
N ILE A 113 -2.02 0.48 12.32
CA ILE A 113 -1.54 -0.90 12.49
C ILE A 113 -1.48 -1.54 11.11
N LEU A 114 -0.29 -2.01 10.72
CA LEU A 114 -0.10 -2.81 9.53
C LEU A 114 0.37 -4.21 9.89
N TYR A 115 -0.15 -5.20 9.20
CA TYR A 115 0.22 -6.60 9.39
C TYR A 115 1.34 -6.97 8.43
N ASN A 116 2.43 -7.51 8.97
CA ASN A 116 3.52 -8.02 8.16
C ASN A 116 3.06 -9.28 7.42
N CYS A 117 3.17 -9.29 6.09
CA CYS A 117 2.70 -10.41 5.28
C CYS A 117 3.46 -11.73 5.49
N SER A 118 4.64 -11.68 6.10
CA SER A 118 5.50 -12.84 6.34
C SER A 118 5.40 -13.38 7.76
N THR A 119 5.25 -12.51 8.77
CA THR A 119 5.15 -12.92 10.18
C THR A 119 3.72 -12.92 10.71
N CYS A 120 2.78 -12.32 9.97
CA CYS A 120 1.39 -12.11 10.40
C CYS A 120 1.24 -11.28 11.68
N GLU A 121 2.32 -10.61 12.10
CA GLU A 121 2.31 -9.72 13.25
C GLU A 121 1.84 -8.33 12.84
N GLY A 122 0.92 -7.78 13.62
CA GLY A 122 0.55 -6.37 13.53
C GLY A 122 1.63 -5.50 14.16
N LYS A 123 2.13 -4.51 13.42
CA LYS A 123 3.06 -3.49 13.92
C LYS A 123 2.50 -2.11 13.65
N GLU A 124 2.67 -1.22 14.62
CA GLU A 124 2.34 0.18 14.42
C GLU A 124 3.32 0.80 13.44
N ALA A 125 2.79 1.45 12.41
CA ALA A 125 3.55 2.13 11.37
C ALA A 125 3.08 3.58 11.28
N SER A 126 4.03 4.52 11.29
CA SER A 126 3.75 5.93 11.06
C SER A 126 3.27 6.16 9.63
N CYS A 127 2.34 7.10 9.46
CA CYS A 127 1.83 7.48 8.15
C CYS A 127 2.94 7.97 7.22
N TRP A 128 2.80 7.70 5.94
CA TRP A 128 3.73 8.20 4.94
C TRP A 128 3.60 9.71 4.74
N PRO A 129 4.72 10.40 4.49
CA PRO A 129 4.69 11.82 4.17
C PRO A 129 3.98 12.07 2.85
N ARG A 130 3.30 13.22 2.72
CA ARG A 130 2.49 13.57 1.55
C ARG A 130 3.27 13.48 0.24
N LYS A 131 4.53 13.92 0.22
CA LYS A 131 5.45 13.80 -0.93
C LYS A 131 5.64 12.35 -1.43
N ARG A 132 5.65 11.36 -0.53
CA ARG A 132 5.75 9.94 -0.90
C ARG A 132 4.43 9.40 -1.46
N CYS A 133 3.31 9.89 -0.95
CA CYS A 133 1.97 9.50 -1.38
C CYS A 133 1.58 10.11 -2.73
N PHE A 134 1.95 11.39 -2.93
CA PHE A 134 1.56 12.21 -4.07
C PHE A 134 2.79 12.97 -4.59
N PRO A 135 3.60 12.35 -5.46
CA PRO A 135 4.75 13.02 -6.05
C PRO A 135 4.27 14.26 -6.83
N GLY A 136 4.80 15.43 -6.50
CA GLY A 136 4.42 16.72 -7.09
C GLY A 136 3.42 17.55 -6.28
N SER A 137 2.90 17.05 -5.16
CA SER A 137 2.10 17.89 -4.26
C SER A 137 2.99 18.75 -3.36
N TYR A 138 2.71 20.05 -3.26
CA TYR A 138 3.34 20.94 -2.27
C TYR A 138 2.96 20.48 -0.86
N ASP A 139 3.95 20.39 0.04
CA ASP A 139 3.65 20.17 1.46
C ASP A 139 2.96 21.41 2.03
N LEU A 140 2.20 21.24 3.12
CA LEU A 140 1.58 22.37 3.83
C LEU A 140 2.62 23.42 4.26
N ARG A 141 3.85 22.97 4.57
CA ARG A 141 4.97 23.85 4.90
C ARG A 141 5.42 24.66 3.69
N ASP A 142 5.50 24.03 2.52
CA ASP A 142 5.89 24.67 1.27
C ASP A 142 4.82 25.69 0.83
N ALA A 143 3.54 25.32 0.97
CA ALA A 143 2.41 26.23 0.73
C ALA A 143 2.41 27.42 1.70
N LYS A 144 2.73 27.20 2.99
CA LYS A 144 2.84 28.28 3.98
C LYS A 144 3.98 29.24 3.64
N ILE A 145 5.13 28.73 3.19
CA ILE A 145 6.27 29.56 2.78
C ILE A 145 5.89 30.41 1.56
N LEU A 146 5.25 29.81 0.55
CA LEU A 146 4.78 30.53 -0.64
C LEU A 146 3.77 31.64 -0.29
N LEU A 147 2.81 31.36 0.59
CA LEU A 147 1.85 32.37 1.04
C LEU A 147 2.52 33.53 1.78
N LEU A 148 3.46 33.24 2.67
CA LEU A 148 4.22 34.27 3.38
C LEU A 148 5.07 35.12 2.42
N SER A 149 5.67 34.48 1.40
CA SER A 149 6.42 35.18 0.34
C SER A 149 5.52 36.12 -0.45
N ILE A 150 4.37 35.65 -0.93
CA ILE A 150 3.42 36.48 -1.70
C ILE A 150 2.92 37.64 -0.84
N PHE A 151 2.56 37.37 0.42
CA PHE A 151 2.10 38.40 1.35
C PHE A 151 3.17 39.48 1.58
N GLY A 152 4.43 39.07 1.76
CA GLY A 152 5.55 40.00 1.90
C GLY A 152 5.73 40.89 0.66
N ILE A 153 5.61 40.32 -0.55
CA ILE A 153 5.71 41.08 -1.80
C ILE A 153 4.59 42.10 -1.92
N VAL A 154 3.34 41.71 -1.62
CA VAL A 154 2.18 42.62 -1.68
C VAL A 154 2.33 43.77 -0.69
N LEU A 155 2.79 43.50 0.53
CA LEU A 155 3.04 44.55 1.53
C LEU A 155 4.13 45.52 1.08
N LEU A 156 5.23 45.02 0.50
CA LEU A 156 6.30 45.87 -0.01
C LEU A 156 5.82 46.75 -1.17
N LEU A 157 5.07 46.19 -2.11
CA LEU A 157 4.48 46.95 -3.22
C LEU A 157 3.49 48.00 -2.72
N GLY A 158 2.68 47.67 -1.72
CA GLY A 158 1.76 48.61 -1.06
C GLY A 158 2.52 49.76 -0.38
N ALA A 159 3.56 49.45 0.39
CA ALA A 159 4.38 50.46 1.05
C ALA A 159 5.11 51.38 0.05
N LEU A 160 5.66 50.82 -1.03
CA LEU A 160 6.29 51.60 -2.10
C LEU A 160 5.28 52.51 -2.80
N SER A 161 4.07 52.01 -3.10
CA SER A 161 3.01 52.80 -3.72
C SER A 161 2.62 53.98 -2.81
N LEU A 162 2.44 53.72 -1.52
CA LEU A 162 2.06 54.72 -0.54
C LEU A 162 3.17 55.77 -0.33
N GLN A 163 4.44 55.35 -0.39
CA GLN A 163 5.58 56.26 -0.32
C GLN A 163 5.71 57.15 -1.56
N VAL A 164 5.41 56.62 -2.75
CA VAL A 164 5.37 57.39 -4.00
C VAL A 164 4.24 58.42 -3.96
N GLU A 165 3.03 58.00 -3.56
CA GLU A 165 1.88 58.90 -3.42
C GLU A 165 2.15 60.02 -2.40
N TYR A 166 2.72 59.67 -1.25
CA TYR A 166 3.09 60.65 -0.21
C TYR A 166 4.06 61.72 -0.75
N ARG A 167 5.13 61.30 -1.44
CA ARG A 167 6.10 62.23 -2.04
C ARG A 167 5.48 63.09 -3.14
N HIS A 168 4.61 62.51 -3.95
CA HIS A 168 3.92 63.24 -5.01
C HIS A 168 2.99 64.33 -4.45
N LEU A 169 2.26 64.03 -3.36
CA LEU A 169 1.44 65.03 -2.68
C LEU A 169 2.30 66.14 -2.07
N GLN A 170 3.39 65.77 -1.38
CA GLN A 170 4.31 66.75 -0.78
C GLN A 170 4.91 67.70 -1.83
N ALA A 171 5.25 67.20 -3.03
CA ALA A 171 5.76 68.01 -4.13
C ALA A 171 4.71 68.93 -4.77
N LYS A 172 3.42 68.63 -4.61
CA LYS A 172 2.30 69.45 -5.15
C LYS A 172 1.88 70.56 -4.18
N ASP A 173 2.14 70.37 -2.89
CA ASP A 173 1.88 71.35 -1.83
C ASP A 173 3.08 72.29 -1.56
N SER A 174 4.18 72.13 -2.33
CA SER A 174 5.39 72.98 -2.32
C SER A 174 5.35 74.02 -3.43
#